data_AF-A0A4Y9LEF5-F1
#
_entry.id   AF-A0A4Y9LEF5-F1
#
_cell.length_a   1.000
_cell.length_b   1.000
_cell.length_c   1.000
_cell.angle_alpha   90.00
_cell.angle_beta   90.00
_cell.angle_gamma   90.00
#
_symmetry.space_group_name_H-M   'P 1'
#
loop_
_entity.id
_entity.type
_entity.pdbx_description
1 polymer ?
#
loop_
_entity_poly.entity_id
_entity_poly.type
_entity_poly.pdbx_seq_one_letter_code
_entity_poly.pdbx_strand_id
1 'polypeptide(L)'
;MQRGGFAGEEQMKLSRRTILQGAGTLSFALASIRMDAFAQTAPAAQGAEVPPILFVHGNGDYGALWMTTMWRMESNGVARDRMLAINFTDPLARNDDKVEQANRSSTEDQRRELIAAIAELKRRTGAPRVALVGSSRGGYAIRNVIRNGGTADVSHAVLCGTPNHGVFATDDQPNSEFNGRGAFLRGMNGGESEVTPGTAFLTLRSDGMDKYAQADGRFIGKPGTPTGVTTEGPELQGATNLVLGALDHREVAFHPRAFREIYKFIAGREPARIAIVPEPSVRLSGLVTGTPGGVPTNRPVAGATVDIFRVDPDTGERKGNAVHSSKTGADGRWGPAQVESSWSLEFALASPDAPTTHFYRSPFPRSSDVVHLRAARPLGPADKDAGAVVIMSRPRGYFGLPRDVVLLDGKEPADVKPGVPTDSAATLRLPASEIGRNIVAQFGEERIVARLWPASENRIAVAELTY
;
A
#
# COMPACT_ATOMS: atom_id res chain seq x y z
N MET A 1 69.79 -25.43 -14.29
CA MET A 1 68.91 -26.43 -13.65
C MET A 1 67.80 -26.75 -14.65
N GLN A 2 68.03 -27.64 -15.62
CA GLN A 2 67.71 -29.10 -15.58
C GLN A 2 66.27 -29.37 -15.12
N ARG A 3 65.35 -30.01 -15.86
CA ARG A 3 65.28 -30.73 -17.16
C ARG A 3 63.80 -30.63 -17.64
N GLY A 4 63.49 -30.35 -18.91
CA GLY A 4 63.24 -31.33 -20.00
C GLY A 4 61.73 -31.66 -20.08
N GLY A 5 60.99 -31.66 -21.20
CA GLY A 5 61.29 -31.65 -22.64
C GLY A 5 60.40 -32.70 -23.35
N PHE A 6 59.83 -32.33 -24.52
CA PHE A 6 59.13 -33.15 -25.55
C PHE A 6 57.63 -33.48 -25.33
N ALA A 7 56.73 -33.51 -26.33
CA ALA A 7 56.66 -33.17 -27.77
C ALA A 7 55.15 -33.07 -28.14
N GLY A 8 54.70 -32.21 -29.06
CA GLY A 8 54.50 -32.50 -30.51
C GLY A 8 53.00 -32.76 -30.82
N GLU A 9 52.28 -31.77 -31.36
CA GLU A 9 51.62 -31.74 -32.71
C GLU A 9 50.56 -32.84 -32.96
N GLU A 10 49.31 -32.54 -33.35
CA GLU A 10 48.92 -32.02 -34.67
C GLU A 10 47.52 -31.36 -34.66
N GLN A 11 47.37 -30.29 -35.45
CA GLN A 11 46.08 -29.75 -35.89
C GLN A 11 45.54 -30.56 -37.09
N MET A 12 44.23 -30.82 -37.14
CA MET A 12 43.52 -30.87 -38.42
C MET A 12 42.16 -30.16 -38.34
N LYS A 13 42.09 -29.03 -39.05
CA LYS A 13 40.86 -28.36 -39.48
C LYS A 13 40.20 -29.21 -40.57
N LEU A 14 38.89 -29.43 -40.51
CA LEU A 14 38.10 -29.74 -41.71
C LEU A 14 36.74 -29.02 -41.67
N SER A 15 36.44 -28.39 -42.80
CA SER A 15 35.36 -27.44 -43.08
C SER A 15 34.13 -28.13 -43.70
N ARG A 16 33.01 -27.40 -43.70
CA ARG A 16 31.70 -27.69 -44.32
C ARG A 16 31.80 -28.17 -45.78
N ARG A 17 31.20 -29.32 -46.11
CA ARG A 17 30.28 -29.52 -47.28
C ARG A 17 29.82 -30.99 -47.44
N THR A 18 28.53 -31.12 -47.81
CA THR A 18 27.89 -32.25 -48.53
C THR A 18 27.48 -33.45 -47.66
N ILE A 19 26.21 -33.66 -47.27
CA ILE A 19 24.95 -33.90 -48.02
C ILE A 19 24.75 -35.36 -48.48
N LEU A 20 23.62 -35.93 -48.03
CA LEU A 20 22.74 -37.00 -48.58
C LEU A 20 22.98 -38.50 -48.32
N GLN A 21 21.87 -39.13 -47.86
CA GLN A 21 21.27 -40.44 -48.23
C GLN A 21 22.07 -41.72 -47.90
N GLY A 22 21.49 -42.83 -47.43
CA GLY A 22 20.09 -43.22 -47.22
C GLY A 22 20.02 -44.63 -46.61
N ALA A 23 18.78 -45.01 -46.25
CA ALA A 23 18.22 -46.32 -45.88
C ALA A 23 19.13 -47.54 -45.58
N GLY A 24 18.88 -48.16 -44.41
CA GLY A 24 19.31 -49.53 -44.12
C GLY A 24 18.64 -50.06 -42.85
N THR A 25 17.65 -50.93 -43.02
CA THR A 25 16.87 -51.65 -42.00
C THR A 25 17.73 -52.52 -41.09
N LEU A 26 17.50 -52.45 -39.77
CA LEU A 26 17.90 -53.49 -38.81
C LEU A 26 16.84 -53.63 -37.72
N SER A 27 16.10 -54.73 -37.79
CA SER A 27 15.27 -55.23 -36.71
C SER A 27 16.17 -55.87 -35.66
N PHE A 28 16.09 -55.41 -34.42
CA PHE A 28 16.48 -56.21 -33.25
C PHE A 28 15.45 -56.02 -32.14
N ALA A 29 14.88 -57.15 -31.74
CA ALA A 29 13.94 -57.30 -30.65
C ALA A 29 14.60 -56.97 -29.31
N LEU A 30 13.90 -56.21 -28.46
CA LEU A 30 14.21 -56.10 -27.04
C LEU A 30 12.93 -56.27 -26.21
N ALA A 31 13.12 -57.05 -25.15
CA ALA A 31 12.16 -57.59 -24.21
C ALA A 31 11.11 -56.58 -23.69
N SER A 32 9.89 -57.08 -23.54
CA SER A 32 8.78 -56.43 -22.86
C SER A 32 9.09 -56.23 -21.37
N ILE A 33 9.49 -55.03 -20.98
CA ILE A 33 9.40 -54.58 -19.60
C ILE A 33 7.99 -54.02 -19.42
N ARG A 34 7.17 -54.70 -18.61
CA ARG A 34 5.94 -54.11 -18.08
C ARG A 34 6.35 -53.00 -17.11
N MET A 35 6.37 -51.76 -17.60
CA MET A 35 6.27 -50.60 -16.72
C MET A 35 4.82 -50.51 -16.27
N ASP A 36 4.59 -50.74 -14.98
CA ASP A 36 3.35 -50.31 -14.35
C ASP A 36 3.18 -48.82 -14.65
N ALA A 37 2.05 -48.50 -15.28
CA ALA A 37 1.67 -47.14 -15.58
C ALA A 37 1.53 -46.38 -14.25
N PHE A 38 2.56 -45.61 -13.90
CA PHE A 38 2.38 -44.53 -12.94
C PHE A 38 1.26 -43.66 -13.47
N ALA A 39 0.18 -43.59 -12.70
CA ALA A 39 -0.95 -42.73 -12.96
C ALA A 39 -0.42 -41.35 -13.37
N GLN A 40 -0.66 -40.96 -14.62
CA GLN A 40 -0.44 -39.59 -15.05
C GLN A 40 -1.26 -38.74 -14.10
N THR A 41 -0.56 -37.98 -13.26
CA THR A 41 -1.17 -36.87 -12.54
C THR A 41 -1.91 -36.05 -13.59
N ALA A 42 -3.21 -35.86 -13.36
CA ALA A 42 -4.03 -35.00 -14.19
C ALA A 42 -3.28 -33.69 -14.44
N PRO A 43 -3.31 -33.13 -15.66
CA PRO A 43 -2.70 -31.83 -15.91
C PRO A 43 -3.20 -30.89 -14.82
N ALA A 44 -2.27 -30.25 -14.11
CA ALA A 44 -2.59 -29.27 -13.10
C ALA A 44 -3.69 -28.37 -13.67
N ALA A 45 -4.83 -28.31 -12.97
CA ALA A 45 -5.95 -27.47 -13.37
C ALA A 45 -5.38 -26.13 -13.79
N GLN A 46 -5.70 -25.69 -15.02
CA GLN A 46 -5.41 -24.34 -15.50
C GLN A 46 -5.66 -23.39 -14.33
N GLY A 47 -4.59 -22.77 -13.84
CA GLY A 47 -4.49 -22.31 -12.45
C GLY A 47 -5.76 -21.61 -12.00
N ALA A 48 -6.35 -22.09 -10.90
CA ALA A 48 -7.59 -21.52 -10.37
C ALA A 48 -7.50 -19.99 -10.36
N GLU A 49 -8.49 -19.35 -10.97
CA GLU A 49 -8.50 -17.90 -11.10
C GLU A 49 -8.45 -17.25 -9.72
N VAL A 50 -7.57 -16.27 -9.54
CA VAL A 50 -7.45 -15.53 -8.28
C VAL A 50 -8.83 -14.94 -7.92
N PRO A 51 -9.36 -15.17 -6.69
CA PRO A 51 -10.64 -14.59 -6.29
C PRO A 51 -10.56 -13.06 -6.36
N PRO A 52 -11.66 -12.35 -6.63
CA PRO A 52 -11.65 -10.89 -6.61
C PRO A 52 -11.17 -10.37 -5.25
N ILE A 53 -10.36 -9.32 -5.28
CA ILE A 53 -9.66 -8.81 -4.09
C ILE A 53 -10.22 -7.44 -3.71
N LEU A 54 -10.69 -7.32 -2.48
CA LEU A 54 -11.08 -6.05 -1.87
C LEU A 54 -10.04 -5.62 -0.83
N PHE A 55 -9.42 -4.48 -1.08
CA PHE A 55 -8.42 -3.87 -0.21
C PHE A 55 -9.06 -2.85 0.74
N VAL A 56 -8.75 -2.94 2.03
CA VAL A 56 -9.40 -2.22 3.13
C VAL A 56 -8.37 -1.42 3.92
N HIS A 57 -8.42 -0.09 3.86
CA HIS A 57 -7.44 0.79 4.50
C HIS A 57 -7.64 0.91 6.02
N GLY A 58 -6.64 1.47 6.71
CA GLY A 58 -6.60 1.67 8.15
C GLY A 58 -7.32 2.92 8.66
N ASN A 59 -7.13 3.19 9.96
CA ASN A 59 -7.74 4.31 10.67
C ASN A 59 -7.20 5.64 10.13
N GLY A 60 -8.09 6.54 9.69
CA GLY A 60 -7.71 7.84 9.12
C GLY A 60 -7.11 7.81 7.70
N ASP A 61 -6.88 6.62 7.15
CA ASP A 61 -6.35 6.41 5.80
C ASP A 61 -7.47 6.41 4.73
N TYR A 62 -7.09 6.09 3.49
CA TYR A 62 -7.95 6.11 2.31
C TYR A 62 -7.49 5.06 1.28
N GLY A 63 -8.34 4.76 0.29
CA GLY A 63 -8.13 3.63 -0.63
C GLY A 63 -6.82 3.69 -1.45
N ALA A 64 -6.32 4.89 -1.73
CA ALA A 64 -5.13 5.10 -2.58
C ALA A 64 -3.84 4.47 -2.03
N LEU A 65 -3.77 4.18 -0.72
CA LEU A 65 -2.58 3.53 -0.14
C LEU A 65 -2.33 2.17 -0.80
N TRP A 66 -3.37 1.49 -1.29
CA TRP A 66 -3.26 0.20 -1.98
C TRP A 66 -2.79 0.27 -3.43
N MET A 67 -2.60 1.47 -4.01
CA MET A 67 -2.27 1.66 -5.43
C MET A 67 -1.07 0.82 -5.88
N THR A 68 0.03 0.81 -5.14
CA THR A 68 1.22 0.04 -5.52
C THR A 68 1.01 -1.47 -5.41
N THR A 69 0.22 -1.92 -4.43
CA THR A 69 -0.20 -3.32 -4.31
C THR A 69 -1.06 -3.74 -5.50
N MET A 70 -2.04 -2.92 -5.90
CA MET A 70 -2.88 -3.17 -7.08
C MET A 70 -2.04 -3.26 -8.35
N TRP A 71 -1.10 -2.34 -8.56
CA TRP A 71 -0.19 -2.41 -9.72
C TRP A 71 0.68 -3.66 -9.73
N ARG A 72 1.15 -4.12 -8.55
CA ARG A 72 1.88 -5.39 -8.45
C ARG A 72 0.98 -6.59 -8.75
N MET A 73 -0.29 -6.57 -8.33
CA MET A 73 -1.28 -7.60 -8.69
C MET A 73 -1.52 -7.65 -10.20
N GLU A 74 -1.72 -6.50 -10.85
CA GLU A 74 -1.88 -6.40 -12.32
C GLU A 74 -0.63 -6.90 -13.06
N SER A 75 0.54 -6.56 -12.55
CA SER A 75 1.83 -7.03 -13.08
C SER A 75 2.02 -8.55 -12.95
N ASN A 76 1.16 -9.21 -12.18
CA ASN A 76 1.11 -10.66 -12.00
C ASN A 76 -0.17 -11.29 -12.57
N GLY A 77 -0.92 -10.55 -13.42
CA GLY A 77 -2.04 -11.07 -14.19
C GLY A 77 -3.41 -10.99 -13.50
N VAL A 78 -3.52 -10.32 -12.36
CA VAL A 78 -4.84 -10.05 -11.75
C VAL A 78 -5.51 -8.90 -12.50
N ALA A 79 -6.68 -9.15 -13.08
CA ALA A 79 -7.42 -8.13 -13.83
C ALA A 79 -7.91 -6.98 -12.92
N ARG A 80 -7.82 -5.73 -13.40
CA ARG A 80 -8.19 -4.52 -12.63
C ARG A 80 -9.64 -4.55 -12.14
N ASP A 81 -10.55 -5.01 -12.98
CA ASP A 81 -11.98 -5.08 -12.69
C ASP A 81 -12.33 -6.09 -11.59
N ARG A 82 -11.43 -7.03 -11.30
CA ARG A 82 -11.49 -7.97 -10.16
C ARG A 82 -10.89 -7.42 -8.88
N MET A 83 -10.43 -6.18 -8.88
CA MET A 83 -9.91 -5.51 -7.69
C MET A 83 -10.73 -4.27 -7.35
N LEU A 84 -10.80 -3.99 -6.06
CA LEU A 84 -11.39 -2.77 -5.52
C LEU A 84 -10.63 -2.37 -4.27
N ALA A 85 -10.40 -1.07 -4.07
CA ALA A 85 -10.00 -0.52 -2.78
C ALA A 85 -11.19 0.27 -2.22
N ILE A 86 -11.72 -0.13 -1.06
CA ILE A 86 -12.78 0.63 -0.41
C ILE A 86 -12.21 1.96 0.10
N ASN A 87 -13.05 2.99 0.11
CA ASN A 87 -12.73 4.31 0.65
C ASN A 87 -13.77 4.67 1.71
N PHE A 88 -13.59 4.20 2.95
CA PHE A 88 -14.57 4.37 4.03
C PHE A 88 -14.86 5.83 4.27
N THR A 89 -16.14 6.20 4.33
CA THR A 89 -16.61 7.59 4.37
C THR A 89 -15.92 8.41 5.46
N ASP A 90 -15.98 7.91 6.69
CA ASP A 90 -15.31 8.49 7.86
C ASP A 90 -14.28 7.49 8.40
N PRO A 91 -13.00 7.58 8.00
CA PRO A 91 -12.01 6.54 8.26
C PRO A 91 -11.51 6.51 9.71
N LEU A 92 -11.70 7.58 10.47
CA LEU A 92 -11.29 7.66 11.88
C LEU A 92 -12.33 7.02 12.81
N ALA A 93 -11.84 6.27 13.79
CA ALA A 93 -12.66 5.69 14.85
C ALA A 93 -13.17 6.75 15.82
N ARG A 94 -14.33 6.47 16.41
CA ARG A 94 -14.83 7.19 17.58
C ARG A 94 -13.95 6.86 18.80
N ASN A 95 -13.86 7.79 19.74
CA ASN A 95 -13.13 7.55 21.00
C ASN A 95 -13.84 6.50 21.88
N ASP A 96 -15.17 6.55 21.89
CA ASP A 96 -16.06 5.53 22.45
C ASP A 96 -16.98 5.08 21.31
N ASP A 97 -16.95 3.80 20.96
CA ASP A 97 -17.65 3.27 19.78
C ASP A 97 -19.16 3.54 19.81
N LYS A 98 -19.73 3.65 21.01
CA LYS A 98 -21.17 3.84 21.24
C LYS A 98 -21.60 5.30 21.26
N VAL A 99 -20.66 6.24 21.35
CA VAL A 99 -20.95 7.67 21.41
C VAL A 99 -20.69 8.28 20.05
N GLU A 100 -21.73 8.87 19.45
CA GLU A 100 -21.58 9.56 18.18
C GLU A 100 -20.50 10.66 18.27
N GLN A 101 -19.67 10.73 17.24
CA GLN A 101 -18.62 11.72 17.13
C GLN A 101 -18.56 12.17 15.69
N ALA A 102 -18.63 13.49 15.46
CA ALA A 102 -18.65 14.04 14.11
C ALA A 102 -17.41 13.59 13.29
N ASN A 103 -17.65 13.27 12.01
CA ASN A 103 -16.62 12.87 11.04
C ASN A 103 -15.85 11.60 11.43
N ARG A 104 -16.45 10.72 12.25
CA ARG A 104 -15.86 9.47 12.73
C ARG A 104 -16.89 8.33 12.71
N SER A 105 -16.41 7.12 12.45
CA SER A 105 -17.24 5.92 12.32
C SER A 105 -17.11 4.97 13.50
N SER A 106 -18.20 4.29 13.84
CA SER A 106 -18.18 3.13 14.72
C SER A 106 -17.72 1.87 14.00
N THR A 107 -17.49 0.79 14.75
CA THR A 107 -17.25 -0.56 14.22
C THR A 107 -18.41 -1.06 13.35
N GLU A 108 -19.65 -0.70 13.68
CA GLU A 108 -20.85 -1.06 12.93
C GLU A 108 -20.98 -0.27 11.61
N ASP A 109 -20.59 1.01 11.63
CA ASP A 109 -20.55 1.84 10.42
C ASP A 109 -19.56 1.27 9.40
N GLN A 110 -18.35 0.92 9.83
CA GLN A 110 -17.37 0.27 8.94
C GLN A 110 -17.82 -1.10 8.46
N ARG A 111 -18.47 -1.91 9.32
CA ARG A 111 -19.01 -3.22 8.92
C ARG A 111 -20.04 -3.07 7.80
N ARG A 112 -20.95 -2.12 7.93
CA ARG A 112 -22.00 -1.83 6.92
C ARG A 112 -21.40 -1.39 5.59
N GLU A 113 -20.45 -0.45 5.61
CA GLU A 113 -19.77 0.00 4.39
C GLU A 113 -18.97 -1.13 3.72
N LEU A 114 -18.31 -1.99 4.50
CA LEU A 114 -17.56 -3.12 3.95
C LEU A 114 -18.49 -4.18 3.32
N ILE A 115 -19.63 -4.49 3.93
CA ILE A 115 -20.64 -5.39 3.35
C ILE A 115 -21.10 -4.88 1.98
N ALA A 116 -21.37 -3.58 1.86
CA ALA A 116 -21.77 -2.97 0.59
C ALA A 116 -20.67 -3.10 -0.48
N ALA A 117 -19.40 -2.87 -0.11
CA ALA A 117 -18.28 -3.02 -1.04
C ALA A 117 -18.04 -4.48 -1.47
N ILE A 118 -18.24 -5.45 -0.57
CA ILE A 118 -18.19 -6.89 -0.90
C ILE A 118 -19.29 -7.22 -1.90
N ALA A 119 -20.53 -6.80 -1.65
CA ALA A 119 -21.65 -7.03 -2.54
C ALA A 119 -21.42 -6.43 -3.93
N GLU A 120 -20.88 -5.21 -4.00
CA GLU A 120 -20.54 -4.55 -5.26
C GLU A 120 -19.45 -5.30 -6.04
N LEU A 121 -18.37 -5.73 -5.37
CA LEU A 121 -17.30 -6.47 -6.03
C LEU A 121 -17.79 -7.83 -6.54
N LYS A 122 -18.61 -8.55 -5.77
CA LYS A 122 -19.24 -9.81 -6.21
C LYS A 122 -20.16 -9.56 -7.41
N ARG A 123 -20.99 -8.51 -7.38
CA ARG A 123 -21.88 -8.15 -8.48
C ARG A 123 -21.12 -7.82 -9.76
N ARG A 124 -20.02 -7.06 -9.66
CA ARG A 124 -19.16 -6.70 -10.80
C ARG A 124 -18.47 -7.90 -11.44
N THR A 125 -18.06 -8.88 -10.64
CA THR A 125 -17.20 -9.98 -11.09
C THR A 125 -17.95 -11.30 -11.30
N GLY A 126 -19.17 -11.43 -10.78
CA GLY A 126 -19.93 -12.67 -10.75
C GLY A 126 -19.38 -13.71 -9.77
N ALA A 127 -18.31 -13.41 -9.03
CA ALA A 127 -17.70 -14.36 -8.11
C ALA A 127 -18.56 -14.58 -6.85
N PRO A 128 -18.68 -15.83 -6.36
CA PRO A 128 -19.46 -16.12 -5.16
C PRO A 128 -18.76 -15.65 -3.87
N ARG A 129 -17.43 -15.51 -3.90
CA ARG A 129 -16.61 -15.12 -2.75
C ARG A 129 -15.50 -14.15 -3.17
N VAL A 130 -15.06 -13.32 -2.24
CA VAL A 130 -13.94 -12.38 -2.43
C VAL A 130 -12.79 -12.69 -1.46
N ALA A 131 -11.59 -12.21 -1.74
CA ALA A 131 -10.50 -12.12 -0.79
C ALA A 131 -10.47 -10.71 -0.20
N LEU A 132 -10.29 -10.59 1.12
CA LEU A 132 -10.21 -9.31 1.83
C LEU A 132 -8.78 -9.10 2.34
N VAL A 133 -8.21 -7.94 2.07
CA VAL A 133 -6.87 -7.55 2.54
C VAL A 133 -6.98 -6.25 3.31
N GLY A 134 -6.74 -6.28 4.61
CA GLY A 134 -6.90 -5.14 5.51
C GLY A 134 -5.58 -4.67 6.09
N SER A 135 -5.38 -3.36 6.16
CA SER A 135 -4.30 -2.74 6.93
C SER A 135 -4.83 -2.16 8.23
N SER A 136 -4.15 -2.35 9.36
CA SER A 136 -4.49 -1.68 10.63
C SER A 136 -5.98 -1.92 10.99
N ARG A 137 -6.72 -0.86 11.35
CA ARG A 137 -8.18 -0.85 11.61
C ARG A 137 -9.02 -1.53 10.52
N GLY A 138 -8.59 -1.51 9.26
CA GLY A 138 -9.30 -2.21 8.18
C GLY A 138 -9.46 -3.72 8.44
N GLY A 139 -8.53 -4.32 9.19
CA GLY A 139 -8.67 -5.70 9.63
C GLY A 139 -9.77 -5.92 10.66
N TYR A 140 -10.11 -4.92 11.49
CA TYR A 140 -11.29 -5.00 12.37
C TYR A 140 -12.58 -5.08 11.57
N ALA A 141 -12.73 -4.26 10.52
CA ALA A 141 -13.90 -4.32 9.65
C ALA A 141 -14.04 -5.72 9.01
N ILE A 142 -12.93 -6.28 8.50
CA ILE A 142 -12.88 -7.63 7.91
C ILE A 142 -13.32 -8.69 8.93
N ARG A 143 -12.69 -8.71 10.12
CA ARG A 143 -13.03 -9.66 11.18
C ARG A 143 -14.48 -9.52 11.61
N ASN A 144 -14.96 -8.28 11.74
CA ASN A 144 -16.33 -7.99 12.15
C ASN A 144 -17.36 -8.50 11.13
N VAL A 145 -17.11 -8.35 9.83
CA VAL A 145 -17.97 -8.93 8.78
C VAL A 145 -17.99 -10.45 8.85
N ILE A 146 -16.82 -11.10 8.92
CA ILE A 146 -16.72 -12.56 8.92
C ILE A 146 -17.39 -13.16 10.15
N ARG A 147 -17.06 -12.64 11.34
CA ARG A 147 -17.58 -13.12 12.63
C ARG A 147 -19.11 -12.99 12.72
N ASN A 148 -19.68 -11.97 12.08
CA ASN A 148 -21.12 -11.67 12.12
C ASN A 148 -21.85 -12.08 10.83
N GLY A 149 -21.54 -13.26 10.30
CA GLY A 149 -22.32 -13.92 9.24
C GLY A 149 -21.79 -13.77 7.81
N GLY A 150 -20.66 -13.06 7.61
CA GLY A 150 -20.08 -12.83 6.27
C GLY A 150 -19.17 -13.95 5.74
N THR A 151 -18.93 -15.02 6.50
CA THR A 151 -18.00 -16.12 6.13
C THR A 151 -18.28 -16.70 4.74
N ALA A 152 -19.56 -16.88 4.38
CA ALA A 152 -19.97 -17.44 3.10
C ALA A 152 -19.51 -16.59 1.89
N ASP A 153 -19.25 -15.30 2.10
CA ASP A 153 -18.85 -14.35 1.06
C ASP A 153 -17.33 -14.15 0.98
N VAL A 154 -16.55 -14.65 1.94
CA VAL A 154 -15.13 -14.31 2.08
C VAL A 154 -14.25 -15.54 2.03
N SER A 155 -13.47 -15.71 0.97
CA SER A 155 -12.54 -16.83 0.80
C SER A 155 -11.27 -16.72 1.66
N HIS A 156 -10.68 -15.52 1.68
CA HIS A 156 -9.42 -15.23 2.36
C HIS A 156 -9.54 -13.92 3.14
N ALA A 157 -8.91 -13.86 4.31
CA ALA A 157 -8.75 -12.66 5.12
C ALA A 157 -7.27 -12.47 5.44
N VAL A 158 -6.66 -11.43 4.88
CA VAL A 158 -5.26 -11.05 5.13
C VAL A 158 -5.23 -9.79 5.97
N LEU A 159 -4.66 -9.88 7.18
CA LEU A 159 -4.66 -8.82 8.19
C LEU A 159 -3.24 -8.31 8.39
N CYS A 160 -2.97 -7.10 7.92
CA CYS A 160 -1.64 -6.50 7.88
C CYS A 160 -1.50 -5.47 8.99
N GLY A 161 -0.69 -5.76 10.01
CA GLY A 161 -0.53 -4.88 11.17
C GLY A 161 -1.84 -4.57 11.90
N THR A 162 -2.86 -5.43 11.76
CA THR A 162 -4.12 -5.24 12.46
C THR A 162 -3.89 -5.43 13.95
N PRO A 163 -4.25 -4.47 14.82
CA PRO A 163 -4.05 -4.60 16.27
C PRO A 163 -5.04 -5.61 16.88
N ASN A 164 -4.93 -6.88 16.51
CA ASN A 164 -5.91 -7.92 16.82
C ASN A 164 -6.15 -8.15 18.32
N HIS A 165 -5.17 -7.80 19.14
CA HIS A 165 -5.24 -7.80 20.61
C HIS A 165 -5.24 -6.39 21.23
N GLY A 166 -5.54 -5.38 20.42
CA GLY A 166 -5.59 -3.98 20.79
C GLY A 166 -4.30 -3.22 20.49
N VAL A 167 -4.40 -1.89 20.58
CA VAL A 167 -3.25 -0.98 20.67
C VAL A 167 -2.83 -0.82 22.14
N PHE A 168 -3.78 -1.05 23.03
CA PHE A 168 -3.62 -1.21 24.47
C PHE A 168 -4.67 -2.21 24.96
N ALA A 169 -4.47 -2.79 26.13
CA ALA A 169 -5.30 -3.80 26.76
C ALA A 169 -5.37 -3.50 28.26
N THR A 170 -6.15 -2.49 28.63
CA THR A 170 -6.29 -1.99 30.02
C THR A 170 -7.77 -1.94 30.42
N ASP A 171 -8.07 -1.73 31.71
CA ASP A 171 -9.45 -1.55 32.17
C ASP A 171 -10.01 -0.14 31.85
N ASP A 172 -9.16 0.77 31.37
CA ASP A 172 -9.55 2.10 30.90
C ASP A 172 -10.23 2.04 29.52
N GLN A 173 -11.16 2.96 29.24
CA GLN A 173 -11.80 3.08 27.91
C GLN A 173 -12.38 1.76 27.37
N PRO A 174 -13.27 1.07 28.12
CA PRO A 174 -13.77 -0.26 27.75
C PRO A 174 -14.61 -0.29 26.46
N ASN A 175 -15.04 0.87 25.97
CA ASN A 175 -15.79 1.03 24.72
C ASN A 175 -14.91 1.49 23.53
N SER A 176 -13.60 1.67 23.70
CA SER A 176 -12.70 1.90 22.57
C SER A 176 -12.53 0.59 21.78
N GLU A 177 -12.70 0.65 20.47
CA GLU A 177 -12.45 -0.50 19.58
C GLU A 177 -10.96 -0.91 19.54
N PHE A 178 -10.05 -0.05 20.03
CA PHE A 178 -8.62 -0.34 20.12
C PHE A 178 -8.20 -0.96 21.46
N ASN A 179 -9.12 -1.11 22.42
CA ASN A 179 -8.81 -1.74 23.70
C ASN A 179 -8.97 -3.26 23.60
N GLY A 180 -7.88 -4.02 23.76
CA GLY A 180 -7.86 -5.49 23.78
C GLY A 180 -8.73 -6.10 24.88
N ARG A 181 -8.94 -5.36 25.98
CA ARG A 181 -9.88 -5.71 27.06
C ARG A 181 -11.27 -5.10 26.85
N GLY A 182 -11.49 -4.37 25.76
CA GLY A 182 -12.78 -3.81 25.40
C GLY A 182 -13.78 -4.86 24.93
N ALA A 183 -15.07 -4.51 24.92
CA ALA A 183 -16.13 -5.43 24.52
C ALA A 183 -15.96 -5.94 23.07
N PHE A 184 -15.54 -5.07 22.15
CA PHE A 184 -15.37 -5.40 20.74
C PHE A 184 -14.32 -6.50 20.54
N LEU A 185 -13.08 -6.28 20.99
CA LEU A 185 -11.98 -7.23 20.78
C LEU A 185 -12.14 -8.52 21.58
N ARG A 186 -12.68 -8.47 22.82
CA ARG A 186 -13.05 -9.70 23.53
C ARG A 186 -14.10 -10.52 22.77
N GLY A 187 -15.07 -9.84 22.14
CA GLY A 187 -16.04 -10.50 21.26
C GLY A 187 -15.40 -11.11 20.01
N MET A 188 -14.40 -10.44 19.42
CA MET A 188 -13.67 -10.91 18.24
C MET A 188 -12.67 -12.03 18.54
N ASN A 189 -12.14 -12.11 19.77
CA ASN A 189 -11.11 -13.07 20.17
C ASN A 189 -11.66 -14.21 21.06
N GLY A 190 -12.91 -14.13 21.51
CA GLY A 190 -13.52 -15.18 22.31
C GLY A 190 -13.81 -16.46 21.52
N GLY A 191 -14.07 -17.57 22.21
CA GLY A 191 -14.34 -18.89 21.61
C GLY A 191 -13.11 -19.79 21.56
N GLU A 192 -13.22 -20.94 20.89
CA GLU A 192 -12.11 -21.91 20.77
C GLU A 192 -11.02 -21.47 19.77
N SER A 193 -11.35 -20.54 18.87
CA SER A 193 -10.44 -19.97 17.89
C SER A 193 -10.77 -18.50 17.64
N GLU A 194 -9.73 -17.71 17.33
CA GLU A 194 -9.86 -16.28 17.01
C GLU A 194 -10.20 -16.04 15.53
N VAL A 195 -10.23 -17.11 14.73
CA VAL A 195 -10.62 -17.12 13.32
C VAL A 195 -11.91 -17.91 13.13
N THR A 196 -12.67 -17.57 12.09
CA THR A 196 -13.93 -18.24 11.77
C THR A 196 -13.70 -19.33 10.73
N PRO A 197 -14.12 -20.60 10.98
CA PRO A 197 -14.02 -21.67 10.00
C PRO A 197 -14.68 -21.33 8.67
N GLY A 198 -14.12 -21.80 7.57
CA GLY A 198 -14.61 -21.54 6.21
C GLY A 198 -13.89 -20.39 5.50
N THR A 199 -13.19 -19.51 6.22
CA THR A 199 -12.32 -18.47 5.66
C THR A 199 -10.86 -18.76 6.00
N ALA A 200 -9.95 -18.65 5.03
CA ALA A 200 -8.52 -18.77 5.29
C ALA A 200 -7.97 -17.45 5.86
N PHE A 201 -7.25 -17.49 6.98
CA PHE A 201 -6.67 -16.30 7.62
C PHE A 201 -5.15 -16.26 7.55
N LEU A 202 -4.63 -15.09 7.20
CA LEU A 202 -3.21 -14.72 7.27
C LEU A 202 -3.07 -13.44 8.09
N THR A 203 -2.14 -13.40 9.04
CA THR A 203 -1.68 -12.16 9.66
C THR A 203 -0.26 -11.86 9.23
N LEU A 204 0.01 -10.58 8.94
CA LEU A 204 1.34 -10.06 8.63
C LEU A 204 1.69 -9.05 9.71
N ARG A 205 2.81 -9.27 10.40
CA ARG A 205 3.27 -8.38 11.47
C ARG A 205 4.72 -7.95 11.31
N SER A 206 5.02 -6.87 12.02
CA SER A 206 6.36 -6.35 12.16
C SER A 206 7.16 -7.18 13.15
N ASP A 207 8.49 -7.16 12.99
CA ASP A 207 9.45 -7.53 14.02
C ASP A 207 9.85 -6.30 14.84
N GLY A 208 8.92 -5.81 15.66
CA GLY A 208 9.17 -4.78 16.67
C GLY A 208 9.11 -3.32 16.21
N MET A 209 8.84 -3.04 14.92
CA MET A 209 8.78 -1.67 14.35
C MET A 209 7.35 -1.15 14.12
N ASP A 210 6.33 -1.88 14.58
CA ASP A 210 4.95 -1.42 14.59
C ASP A 210 4.68 -0.61 15.85
N LYS A 211 4.46 0.71 15.70
CA LYS A 211 4.21 1.63 16.83
C LYS A 211 2.95 1.31 17.65
N TYR A 212 2.02 0.54 17.11
CA TYR A 212 0.77 0.14 17.78
C TYR A 212 0.85 -1.26 18.42
N ALA A 213 1.95 -1.99 18.22
CA ALA A 213 2.24 -3.27 18.87
C ALA A 213 3.48 -3.13 19.78
N GLN A 214 3.39 -2.24 20.76
CA GLN A 214 4.50 -1.88 21.65
C GLN A 214 4.09 -2.06 23.10
N ALA A 215 4.98 -2.62 23.92
CA ALA A 215 4.73 -2.82 25.35
C ALA A 215 4.63 -1.50 26.14
N ASP A 216 5.34 -0.46 25.69
CA ASP A 216 5.34 0.87 26.31
C ASP A 216 4.36 1.82 25.61
N GLY A 217 3.58 2.55 26.41
CA GLY A 217 2.52 3.44 25.95
C GLY A 217 2.98 4.77 25.35
N ARG A 218 4.28 4.99 25.09
CA ARG A 218 4.78 6.26 24.51
C ARG A 218 4.07 6.67 23.22
N PHE A 219 3.72 5.70 22.35
CA PHE A 219 3.08 5.98 21.05
C PHE A 219 1.58 6.22 21.15
N ILE A 220 1.00 6.03 22.34
CA ILE A 220 -0.39 6.42 22.68
C ILE A 220 -0.43 7.56 23.70
N GLY A 221 0.69 8.29 23.87
CA GLY A 221 0.78 9.46 24.76
C GLY A 221 0.88 9.14 26.24
N LYS A 222 1.20 7.88 26.62
CA LYS A 222 1.39 7.43 28.00
C LYS A 222 2.78 6.77 28.19
N PRO A 223 3.90 7.51 28.00
CA PRO A 223 5.24 6.94 28.14
C PRO A 223 5.45 6.34 29.54
N GLY A 224 6.13 5.19 29.62
CA GLY A 224 6.36 4.45 30.86
C GLY A 224 5.15 3.65 31.36
N THR A 225 3.98 3.79 30.73
CA THR A 225 2.78 3.02 31.09
C THR A 225 2.71 1.75 30.22
N PRO A 226 2.60 0.56 30.81
CA PRO A 226 2.38 -0.67 30.04
C PRO A 226 1.08 -0.58 29.23
N THR A 227 1.16 -0.90 27.94
CA THR A 227 -0.02 -1.00 27.08
C THR A 227 -0.78 -2.30 27.33
N GLY A 228 -0.13 -3.35 27.85
CA GLY A 228 -0.70 -4.70 27.95
C GLY A 228 -0.70 -5.46 26.62
N VAL A 229 -0.03 -4.95 25.59
CA VAL A 229 0.16 -5.63 24.28
C VAL A 229 1.64 -5.85 23.99
N THR A 230 1.95 -6.79 23.10
CA THR A 230 3.32 -7.11 22.66
C THR A 230 3.45 -7.00 21.14
N THR A 231 4.66 -7.21 20.62
CA THR A 231 4.94 -7.26 19.17
C THR A 231 4.10 -8.32 18.45
N GLU A 232 3.74 -9.40 19.13
CA GLU A 232 2.89 -10.50 18.65
C GLU A 232 1.39 -10.14 18.66
N GLY A 233 0.99 -9.00 19.22
CA GLY A 233 -0.41 -8.57 19.31
C GLY A 233 -1.23 -8.64 18.00
N PRO A 234 -0.63 -8.46 16.81
CA PRO A 234 -1.33 -8.68 15.54
C PRO A 234 -1.59 -10.14 15.14
N GLU A 235 -0.95 -11.13 15.78
CA GLU A 235 -1.19 -12.55 15.48
C GLU A 235 -2.60 -12.98 15.87
N LEU A 236 -3.08 -14.07 15.27
CA LEU A 236 -4.35 -14.72 15.63
C LEU A 236 -4.15 -16.23 15.80
N GLN A 237 -4.72 -16.79 16.86
CA GLN A 237 -4.80 -18.23 17.05
C GLN A 237 -5.69 -18.87 15.98
N GLY A 238 -5.10 -19.79 15.20
CA GLY A 238 -5.76 -20.48 14.09
C GLY A 238 -5.55 -19.83 12.71
N ALA A 239 -4.88 -18.67 12.65
CA ALA A 239 -4.40 -18.10 11.40
C ALA A 239 -3.00 -18.62 11.04
N THR A 240 -2.60 -18.45 9.77
CA THR A 240 -1.18 -18.40 9.43
C THR A 240 -0.64 -17.05 9.90
N ASN A 241 0.38 -17.03 10.75
CA ASN A 241 0.99 -15.79 11.25
C ASN A 241 2.41 -15.66 10.69
N LEU A 242 2.70 -14.57 9.97
CA LEU A 242 4.02 -14.32 9.38
C LEU A 242 4.63 -13.00 9.88
N VAL A 243 5.93 -13.03 10.13
CA VAL A 243 6.74 -11.87 10.53
C VAL A 243 7.53 -11.37 9.32
N LEU A 244 7.43 -10.09 9.00
CA LEU A 244 8.05 -9.50 7.80
C LEU A 244 9.39 -8.78 8.08
N GLY A 245 10.00 -9.05 9.24
CA GLY A 245 11.19 -8.36 9.72
C GLY A 245 10.89 -6.92 10.14
N ALA A 246 11.93 -6.06 10.12
CA ALA A 246 11.87 -4.67 10.58
C ALA A 246 11.11 -3.73 9.63
N LEU A 247 9.86 -4.06 9.27
CA LEU A 247 8.91 -3.19 8.59
C LEU A 247 8.06 -2.43 9.60
N ASP A 248 7.71 -1.18 9.32
CA ASP A 248 6.80 -0.40 10.15
C ASP A 248 5.33 -0.84 10.02
N HIS A 249 4.46 -0.25 10.83
CA HIS A 249 3.02 -0.57 10.89
C HIS A 249 2.29 -0.47 9.54
N ARG A 250 2.67 0.48 8.67
CA ARG A 250 2.06 0.63 7.34
C ARG A 250 2.76 -0.28 6.33
N GLU A 251 4.08 -0.42 6.44
CA GLU A 251 4.86 -1.26 5.54
C GLU A 251 4.44 -2.74 5.57
N VAL A 252 3.98 -3.27 6.69
CA VAL A 252 3.45 -4.65 6.75
C VAL A 252 2.23 -4.88 5.87
N ALA A 253 1.61 -3.82 5.32
CA ALA A 253 0.55 -3.88 4.33
C ALA A 253 1.00 -3.50 2.90
N PHE A 254 1.87 -2.49 2.77
CA PHE A 254 2.13 -1.83 1.48
C PHE A 254 3.53 -2.11 0.89
N HIS A 255 4.44 -2.70 1.68
CA HIS A 255 5.80 -2.99 1.25
C HIS A 255 5.83 -4.16 0.23
N PRO A 256 6.80 -4.19 -0.71
CA PRO A 256 6.94 -5.31 -1.66
C PRO A 256 7.00 -6.71 -1.01
N ARG A 257 7.61 -6.83 0.18
CA ARG A 257 7.59 -8.05 1.00
C ARG A 257 6.17 -8.47 1.42
N ALA A 258 5.35 -7.51 1.86
CA ALA A 258 3.95 -7.77 2.21
C ALA A 258 3.16 -8.21 0.98
N PHE A 259 3.34 -7.52 -0.17
CA PHE A 259 2.72 -7.92 -1.43
C PHE A 259 2.99 -9.39 -1.79
N ARG A 260 4.24 -9.87 -1.64
CA ARG A 260 4.60 -11.27 -1.94
C ARG A 260 3.74 -12.23 -1.14
N GLU A 261 3.64 -12.04 0.18
CA GLU A 261 2.89 -12.95 1.05
C GLU A 261 1.37 -12.84 0.84
N ILE A 262 0.85 -11.62 0.63
CA ILE A 262 -0.57 -11.40 0.27
C ILE A 262 -0.90 -12.18 -1.02
N TYR A 263 -0.10 -11.99 -2.08
CA TYR A 263 -0.32 -12.64 -3.36
C TYR A 263 -0.24 -14.16 -3.21
N LYS A 264 0.82 -14.67 -2.56
CA LYS A 264 1.05 -16.10 -2.37
C LYS A 264 -0.09 -16.77 -1.64
N PHE A 265 -0.59 -16.14 -0.59
CA PHE A 265 -1.68 -16.66 0.21
C PHE A 265 -3.00 -16.73 -0.58
N ILE A 266 -3.34 -15.68 -1.33
CA ILE A 266 -4.60 -15.63 -2.08
C ILE A 266 -4.55 -16.49 -3.36
N ALA A 267 -3.43 -16.46 -4.08
CA ALA A 267 -3.27 -17.15 -5.36
C ALA A 267 -2.79 -18.60 -5.23
N GLY A 268 -2.32 -19.02 -4.04
CA GLY A 268 -1.75 -20.35 -3.80
C GLY A 268 -0.39 -20.59 -4.48
N ARG A 269 0.27 -19.54 -4.98
CA ARG A 269 1.55 -19.61 -5.71
C ARG A 269 2.33 -18.31 -5.58
N GLU A 270 3.65 -18.38 -5.72
CA GLU A 270 4.51 -17.19 -5.75
C GLU A 270 4.11 -16.21 -6.88
N PRO A 271 4.22 -14.89 -6.67
CA PRO A 271 4.13 -13.94 -7.77
C PRO A 271 5.30 -14.16 -8.74
N ALA A 272 5.05 -13.99 -10.03
CA ALA A 272 6.10 -14.05 -11.05
C ALA A 272 7.09 -12.88 -10.91
N ARG A 273 6.68 -11.76 -10.29
CA ARG A 273 7.52 -10.58 -10.06
C ARG A 273 7.03 -9.72 -8.90
N ILE A 274 7.97 -9.03 -8.27
CA ILE A 274 7.71 -7.98 -7.27
C ILE A 274 7.65 -6.59 -7.90
N ALA A 275 8.41 -6.39 -8.98
CA ALA A 275 8.44 -5.14 -9.73
C ALA A 275 7.10 -4.85 -10.42
N ILE A 276 6.75 -3.57 -10.51
CA ILE A 276 5.59 -3.10 -11.25
C ILE A 276 5.98 -2.97 -12.72
N VAL A 277 5.24 -3.62 -13.62
CA VAL A 277 5.48 -3.57 -15.06
C VAL A 277 4.79 -2.33 -15.63
N PRO A 278 5.54 -1.41 -16.27
CA PRO A 278 4.92 -0.21 -16.83
C PRO A 278 3.98 -0.50 -18.00
N GLU A 279 2.90 0.27 -18.08
CA GLU A 279 2.08 0.47 -19.28
C GLU A 279 2.65 1.67 -20.05
N PRO A 280 2.70 1.67 -21.39
CA PRO A 280 3.25 2.81 -22.13
C PRO A 280 2.42 4.09 -21.99
N SER A 281 1.11 3.95 -21.79
CA SER A 281 0.14 5.03 -21.72
C SER A 281 -0.75 4.83 -20.50
N VAL A 282 -0.85 5.86 -19.66
CA VAL A 282 -1.37 5.74 -18.30
C VAL A 282 -2.54 6.70 -18.10
N ARG A 283 -3.68 6.16 -17.65
CA ARG A 283 -4.86 6.94 -17.26
C ARG A 283 -4.92 7.05 -15.74
N LEU A 284 -4.88 8.27 -15.23
CA LEU A 284 -4.95 8.56 -13.80
C LEU A 284 -6.27 9.21 -13.44
N SER A 285 -6.90 8.73 -12.39
CA SER A 285 -8.11 9.32 -11.82
C SER A 285 -8.16 9.08 -10.31
N GLY A 286 -9.00 9.84 -9.63
CA GLY A 286 -9.30 9.62 -8.23
C GLY A 286 -10.31 10.62 -7.71
N LEU A 287 -10.35 10.76 -6.39
CA LEU A 287 -11.26 11.62 -5.65
C LEU A 287 -10.48 12.76 -5.01
N VAL A 288 -11.07 13.95 -4.96
CA VAL A 288 -10.69 14.98 -4.01
C VAL A 288 -11.52 14.79 -2.75
N THR A 289 -10.87 14.65 -1.59
CA THR A 289 -11.56 14.51 -0.29
C THR A 289 -11.13 15.57 0.72
N GLY A 290 -11.96 15.77 1.74
CA GLY A 290 -11.82 16.89 2.68
C GLY A 290 -11.24 16.53 4.06
N THR A 291 -10.94 17.58 4.83
CA THR A 291 -10.55 17.52 6.24
C THR A 291 -11.40 18.49 7.09
N PRO A 292 -12.75 18.35 7.11
CA PRO A 292 -13.62 19.28 7.83
C PRO A 292 -13.22 19.38 9.31
N GLY A 293 -12.99 20.59 9.80
CA GLY A 293 -12.51 20.83 11.18
C GLY A 293 -11.16 20.19 11.49
N GLY A 294 -10.33 19.92 10.48
CA GLY A 294 -9.05 19.23 10.62
C GLY A 294 -9.16 17.71 10.76
N VAL A 295 -10.36 17.14 10.67
CA VAL A 295 -10.59 15.70 10.77
C VAL A 295 -10.58 15.09 9.37
N PRO A 296 -9.66 14.18 9.01
CA PRO A 296 -9.63 13.56 7.69
C PRO A 296 -10.88 12.72 7.45
N THR A 297 -11.59 13.05 6.36
CA THR A 297 -12.68 12.23 5.83
C THR A 297 -12.39 11.82 4.39
N ASN A 298 -13.04 10.76 3.93
CA ASN A 298 -12.99 10.33 2.54
C ASN A 298 -14.21 10.82 1.75
N ARG A 299 -14.95 11.78 2.32
CA ARG A 299 -16.10 12.42 1.69
C ARG A 299 -15.63 13.29 0.51
N PRO A 300 -16.33 13.25 -0.63
CA PRO A 300 -15.96 14.01 -1.80
C PRO A 300 -16.06 15.53 -1.54
N VAL A 301 -15.16 16.29 -2.16
CA VAL A 301 -15.20 17.76 -2.19
C VAL A 301 -15.64 18.21 -3.57
N ALA A 302 -16.74 18.95 -3.64
CA ALA A 302 -17.22 19.58 -4.86
C ALA A 302 -16.51 20.92 -5.11
N GLY A 303 -16.33 21.27 -6.37
CA GLY A 303 -15.79 22.56 -6.79
C GLY A 303 -14.28 22.74 -6.62
N ALA A 304 -13.55 21.69 -6.22
CA ALA A 304 -12.09 21.71 -6.21
C ALA A 304 -11.56 21.67 -7.64
N THR A 305 -10.48 22.41 -7.93
CA THR A 305 -9.80 22.36 -9.23
C THR A 305 -8.53 21.52 -9.12
N VAL A 306 -8.30 20.68 -10.12
CA VAL A 306 -7.09 19.86 -10.24
C VAL A 306 -6.47 20.12 -11.60
N ASP A 307 -5.30 20.76 -11.58
CA ASP A 307 -4.44 20.94 -12.75
C ASP A 307 -3.21 20.04 -12.62
N ILE A 308 -2.90 19.28 -13.66
CA ILE A 308 -1.77 18.35 -13.68
C ILE A 308 -0.77 18.85 -14.71
N PHE A 309 0.49 18.94 -14.30
CA PHE A 309 1.60 19.38 -15.14
C PHE A 309 2.64 18.28 -15.22
N ARG A 310 3.22 18.08 -16.41
CA ARG A 310 4.51 17.39 -16.52
C ARG A 310 5.57 18.31 -15.93
N VAL A 311 6.48 17.76 -15.13
CA VAL A 311 7.61 18.52 -14.59
C VAL A 311 8.96 17.90 -14.96
N ASP A 312 10.00 18.72 -14.91
CA ASP A 312 11.38 18.24 -14.97
C ASP A 312 11.74 17.45 -13.70
N PRO A 313 12.28 16.23 -13.80
CA PRO A 313 12.60 15.41 -12.63
C PRO A 313 13.78 15.93 -11.80
N ASP A 314 14.61 16.83 -12.35
CA ASP A 314 15.80 17.35 -11.69
C ASP A 314 15.57 18.75 -11.11
N THR A 315 14.68 19.55 -11.71
CA THR A 315 14.39 20.91 -11.26
C THR A 315 12.99 21.10 -10.67
N GLY A 316 12.04 20.20 -10.95
CA GLY A 316 10.63 20.35 -10.59
C GLY A 316 9.88 21.41 -11.40
N GLU A 317 10.50 21.99 -12.44
CA GLU A 317 9.86 23.02 -13.28
C GLU A 317 8.84 22.41 -14.24
N ARG A 318 7.71 23.10 -14.43
CA ARG A 318 6.66 22.70 -15.37
C ARG A 318 7.19 22.69 -16.80
N LYS A 319 6.91 21.60 -17.52
CA LYS A 319 7.20 21.44 -18.95
C LYS A 319 5.93 21.69 -19.76
N GLY A 320 5.70 22.95 -20.10
CA GLY A 320 4.55 23.39 -20.90
C GLY A 320 3.28 23.63 -20.07
N ASN A 321 2.13 23.61 -20.76
CA ASN A 321 0.81 23.82 -20.16
C ASN A 321 0.36 22.60 -19.33
N ALA A 322 -0.74 22.74 -18.59
CA ALA A 322 -1.39 21.62 -17.92
C ALA A 322 -1.74 20.53 -18.93
N VAL A 323 -1.39 19.28 -18.60
CA VAL A 323 -1.77 18.09 -19.39
C VAL A 323 -3.19 17.62 -19.07
N HIS A 324 -3.74 18.10 -17.94
CA HIS A 324 -5.12 17.90 -17.53
C HIS A 324 -5.57 19.04 -16.63
N SER A 325 -6.81 19.49 -16.81
CA SER A 325 -7.46 20.50 -15.96
C SER A 325 -8.90 20.07 -15.73
N SER A 326 -9.34 20.10 -14.48
CA SER A 326 -10.69 19.67 -14.10
C SER A 326 -11.22 20.43 -12.89
N LYS A 327 -12.54 20.42 -12.74
CA LYS A 327 -13.24 20.86 -11.54
C LYS A 327 -14.18 19.75 -11.06
N THR A 328 -14.09 19.39 -9.79
CA THR A 328 -14.85 18.26 -9.25
C THR A 328 -16.34 18.57 -9.11
N GLY A 329 -17.17 17.56 -9.40
CA GLY A 329 -18.60 17.56 -9.10
C GLY A 329 -18.90 17.12 -7.66
N ALA A 330 -20.17 16.83 -7.36
CA ALA A 330 -20.60 16.33 -6.05
C ALA A 330 -19.97 14.98 -5.67
N ASP A 331 -19.52 14.21 -6.65
CA ASP A 331 -18.84 12.93 -6.48
C ASP A 331 -17.33 13.07 -6.20
N GLY A 332 -16.79 14.30 -6.26
CA GLY A 332 -15.38 14.59 -5.98
C GLY A 332 -14.40 14.06 -7.02
N ARG A 333 -14.84 13.52 -8.17
CA ARG A 333 -13.95 12.93 -9.17
C ARG A 333 -13.23 14.00 -9.98
N TRP A 334 -11.92 13.85 -10.17
CA TRP A 334 -11.10 14.79 -10.93
C TRP A 334 -10.59 14.26 -12.29
N GLY A 335 -10.54 12.94 -12.49
CA GLY A 335 -9.99 12.32 -13.69
C GLY A 335 -11.03 11.92 -14.75
N PRO A 336 -10.62 11.23 -15.83
CA PRO A 336 -9.27 10.71 -16.06
C PRO A 336 -8.33 11.70 -16.78
N ALA A 337 -7.09 11.79 -16.31
CA ALA A 337 -5.97 12.43 -16.98
C ALA A 337 -5.16 11.40 -17.77
N GLN A 338 -4.69 11.76 -18.97
CA GLN A 338 -3.83 10.93 -19.81
C GLN A 338 -2.37 11.38 -19.70
N VAL A 339 -1.48 10.49 -19.26
CA VAL A 339 -0.05 10.78 -19.07
C VAL A 339 0.82 9.63 -19.62
N GLU A 340 2.12 9.86 -19.76
CA GLU A 340 3.11 8.80 -20.01
C GLU A 340 3.68 8.26 -18.70
N SER A 341 4.05 6.98 -18.69
CA SER A 341 4.47 6.28 -17.47
C SER A 341 5.80 6.75 -16.87
N SER A 342 6.59 7.51 -17.63
CA SER A 342 7.90 8.03 -17.25
C SER A 342 7.87 9.48 -16.78
N TRP A 343 6.72 10.15 -16.85
CA TRP A 343 6.63 11.55 -16.46
C TRP A 343 6.58 11.71 -14.94
N SER A 344 7.47 12.55 -14.40
CA SER A 344 7.24 13.18 -13.11
C SER A 344 6.14 14.23 -13.25
N LEU A 345 5.25 14.30 -12.26
CA LEU A 345 4.05 15.14 -12.32
C LEU A 345 3.95 16.08 -11.12
N GLU A 346 3.41 17.26 -11.36
CA GLU A 346 2.86 18.15 -10.34
C GLU A 346 1.33 18.12 -10.45
N PHE A 347 0.64 17.88 -9.34
CA PHE A 347 -0.80 18.07 -9.20
C PHE A 347 -1.03 19.33 -8.37
N ALA A 348 -1.51 20.40 -8.99
CA ALA A 348 -1.96 21.60 -8.31
C ALA A 348 -3.44 21.45 -7.95
N LEU A 349 -3.71 21.23 -6.66
CA LEU A 349 -5.05 21.11 -6.09
C LEU A 349 -5.43 22.44 -5.41
N ALA A 350 -6.49 23.09 -5.87
CA ALA A 350 -7.16 24.14 -5.12
C ALA A 350 -8.53 23.63 -4.67
N SER A 351 -8.72 23.53 -3.35
CA SER A 351 -9.98 23.13 -2.72
C SER A 351 -10.57 24.31 -1.94
N PRO A 352 -11.91 24.44 -1.84
CA PRO A 352 -12.52 25.43 -0.97
C PRO A 352 -11.99 25.34 0.47
N ASP A 353 -11.71 26.50 1.09
CA ASP A 353 -11.28 26.63 2.48
C ASP A 353 -9.97 25.89 2.85
N ALA A 354 -9.14 25.57 1.86
CA ALA A 354 -7.86 24.88 2.03
C ALA A 354 -6.72 25.58 1.27
N PRO A 355 -5.45 25.38 1.68
CA PRO A 355 -4.32 25.86 0.90
C PRO A 355 -4.26 25.20 -0.47
N THR A 356 -3.81 25.95 -1.48
CA THR A 356 -3.47 25.34 -2.77
C THR A 356 -2.29 24.42 -2.54
N THR A 357 -2.48 23.14 -2.82
CA THR A 357 -1.47 22.11 -2.56
C THR A 357 -0.87 21.64 -3.86
N HIS A 358 0.45 21.76 -3.97
CA HIS A 358 1.22 21.34 -5.13
C HIS A 358 1.89 20.00 -4.82
N PHE A 359 1.28 18.90 -5.24
CA PHE A 359 1.83 17.55 -5.05
C PHE A 359 2.81 17.23 -6.17
N TYR A 360 4.08 17.04 -5.83
CA TYR A 360 5.09 16.47 -6.71
C TYR A 360 5.14 14.96 -6.49
N ARG A 361 5.01 14.21 -7.59
CA ARG A 361 4.89 12.75 -7.58
C ARG A 361 5.91 12.11 -8.50
N SER A 362 6.48 11.00 -8.03
CA SER A 362 7.21 10.06 -8.87
C SER A 362 6.35 9.56 -10.04
N PRO A 363 6.96 9.06 -11.13
CA PRO A 363 6.22 8.56 -12.28
C PRO A 363 5.23 7.43 -11.93
N PHE A 364 4.12 7.42 -12.65
CA PHE A 364 3.06 6.41 -12.51
C PHE A 364 3.25 5.33 -13.57
N PRO A 365 3.76 4.13 -13.23
CA PRO A 365 4.08 3.10 -14.21
C PRO A 365 2.83 2.51 -14.84
N ARG A 366 1.67 2.56 -14.18
CA ARG A 366 0.42 1.97 -14.65
C ARG A 366 -0.75 2.89 -14.36
N SER A 367 -1.83 2.72 -15.12
CA SER A 367 -3.10 3.39 -14.90
C SER A 367 -3.66 3.13 -13.49
N SER A 368 -4.40 4.09 -12.95
CA SER A 368 -4.99 3.98 -11.61
C SER A 368 -6.20 4.91 -11.50
N ASP A 369 -7.29 4.40 -10.93
CA ASP A 369 -8.50 5.15 -10.59
C ASP A 369 -8.58 5.51 -9.09
N VAL A 370 -7.54 5.15 -8.33
CA VAL A 370 -7.40 5.40 -6.89
C VAL A 370 -6.28 6.37 -6.57
N VAL A 371 -6.08 7.40 -7.40
CA VAL A 371 -5.15 8.51 -7.12
C VAL A 371 -5.90 9.61 -6.39
N HIS A 372 -6.19 9.39 -5.11
CA HIS A 372 -6.95 10.36 -4.32
C HIS A 372 -6.08 11.52 -3.87
N LEU A 373 -6.66 12.72 -3.82
CA LEU A 373 -6.02 13.95 -3.42
C LEU A 373 -6.77 14.54 -2.22
N ARG A 374 -6.01 14.99 -1.22
CA ARG A 374 -6.54 15.70 -0.05
C ARG A 374 -5.61 16.85 0.23
N ALA A 375 -6.13 18.07 0.24
CA ALA A 375 -5.32 19.26 0.44
C ALA A 375 -4.45 19.15 1.72
N ALA A 376 -3.27 19.76 1.68
CA ALA A 376 -2.40 19.83 2.83
C ALA A 376 -3.09 20.54 4.00
N ARG A 377 -2.61 20.28 5.22
CA ARG A 377 -3.07 21.01 6.41
C ARG A 377 -2.91 22.52 6.18
N PRO A 378 -3.81 23.37 6.71
CA PRO A 378 -3.64 24.82 6.67
C PRO A 378 -2.30 25.25 7.28
N LEU A 379 -1.78 26.38 6.80
CA LEU A 379 -0.66 27.07 7.44
C LEU A 379 -1.07 27.47 8.86
N GLY A 380 -0.26 27.05 9.84
CA GLY A 380 -0.56 27.24 11.25
C GLY A 380 0.46 28.13 11.97
N PRO A 381 0.34 28.28 13.30
CA PRO A 381 1.26 29.11 14.10
C PRO A 381 2.74 28.76 13.92
N ALA A 382 3.06 27.48 13.68
CA ALA A 382 4.43 27.02 13.43
C ALA A 382 4.99 27.48 12.06
N ASP A 383 4.13 27.90 11.13
CA ASP A 383 4.51 28.29 9.77
C ASP A 383 4.47 29.82 9.57
N LYS A 384 4.10 30.60 10.60
CA LYS A 384 3.79 32.04 10.49
C LYS A 384 4.91 32.91 9.89
N ASP A 385 6.17 32.52 10.12
CA ASP A 385 7.36 33.25 9.66
C ASP A 385 8.01 32.61 8.42
N ALA A 386 7.40 31.54 7.87
CA ALA A 386 7.91 30.85 6.71
C ALA A 386 7.51 31.60 5.43
N GLY A 387 8.47 31.85 4.54
CA GLY A 387 8.20 32.32 3.19
C GLY A 387 7.70 31.20 2.26
N ALA A 388 8.12 29.96 2.51
CA ALA A 388 7.63 28.76 1.84
C ALA A 388 7.59 27.56 2.79
N VAL A 389 6.66 26.63 2.55
CA VAL A 389 6.51 25.38 3.31
C VAL A 389 6.52 24.20 2.35
N VAL A 390 7.37 23.21 2.65
CA VAL A 390 7.46 21.94 1.93
C VAL A 390 7.20 20.80 2.90
N ILE A 391 6.39 19.84 2.48
CA ILE A 391 6.11 18.62 3.23
C ILE A 391 6.62 17.43 2.41
N MET A 392 7.54 16.64 2.96
CA MET A 392 7.84 15.31 2.44
C MET A 392 6.83 14.34 3.05
N SER A 393 6.01 13.68 2.23
CA SER A 393 4.92 12.79 2.66
C SER A 393 5.20 11.35 2.23
N ARG A 394 5.01 10.40 3.14
CA ARG A 394 5.13 8.95 2.91
C ARG A 394 3.82 8.24 3.28
N PRO A 395 2.79 8.21 2.41
CA PRO A 395 1.48 7.66 2.77
C PRO A 395 1.51 6.15 3.11
N ARG A 396 2.44 5.39 2.54
CA ARG A 396 2.50 3.92 2.62
C ARG A 396 3.51 3.38 3.64
N GLY A 397 3.99 4.24 4.53
CA GLY A 397 5.01 3.89 5.52
C GLY A 397 5.28 5.03 6.51
N TYR A 398 6.25 4.82 7.39
CA TYR A 398 6.81 5.84 8.28
C TYR A 398 8.31 6.00 8.03
N PHE A 399 8.89 7.14 8.41
CA PHE A 399 10.32 7.37 8.32
C PHE A 399 11.03 6.69 9.50
N GLY A 400 11.89 5.70 9.25
CA GLY A 400 12.61 4.96 10.28
C GLY A 400 14.09 5.28 10.34
N LEU A 401 14.51 6.19 11.22
CA LEU A 401 15.94 6.45 11.44
C LEU A 401 16.53 5.49 12.49
N PRO A 402 17.77 4.98 12.33
CA PRO A 402 18.68 5.14 11.18
C PRO A 402 18.52 4.03 10.12
N ARG A 403 17.42 3.26 10.15
CA ARG A 403 17.16 2.14 9.22
C ARG A 403 17.11 2.61 7.77
N ASP A 404 16.48 3.76 7.54
CA ASP A 404 16.21 4.33 6.22
C ASP A 404 17.07 5.58 5.98
N VAL A 405 17.38 5.83 4.71
CA VAL A 405 17.87 7.15 4.28
C VAL A 405 16.69 8.09 4.15
N VAL A 406 16.62 9.14 4.98
CA VAL A 406 15.54 10.13 4.99
C VAL A 406 16.15 11.51 4.88
N LEU A 407 16.08 12.13 3.70
CA LEU A 407 16.66 13.45 3.47
C LEU A 407 15.62 14.42 2.91
N LEU A 408 15.52 15.59 3.51
CA LEU A 408 14.76 16.72 2.99
C LEU A 408 15.71 17.90 2.82
N ASP A 409 15.91 18.32 1.57
CA ASP A 409 16.92 19.31 1.19
C ASP A 409 18.36 18.90 1.59
N GLY A 410 18.68 17.62 1.41
CA GLY A 410 20.01 17.06 1.69
C GLY A 410 20.33 16.86 3.17
N LYS A 411 19.35 17.03 4.07
CA LYS A 411 19.51 16.86 5.53
C LYS A 411 18.48 15.92 6.11
N GLU A 412 18.86 15.19 7.16
CA GLU A 412 17.88 14.45 7.97
C GLU A 412 16.90 15.42 8.63
N PRO A 413 15.57 15.22 8.47
CA PRO A 413 14.59 16.11 9.08
C PRO A 413 14.58 16.02 10.61
N ALA A 414 14.60 17.16 11.29
CA ALA A 414 14.63 17.21 12.77
C ALA A 414 13.32 16.75 13.44
N ASP A 415 12.22 16.73 12.70
CA ASP A 415 10.90 16.27 13.15
C ASP A 415 10.71 14.76 13.02
N VAL A 416 11.62 14.03 12.37
CA VAL A 416 11.64 12.55 12.35
C VAL A 416 12.47 12.03 13.52
N LYS A 417 11.91 11.10 14.31
CA LYS A 417 12.58 10.53 15.49
C LYS A 417 13.21 9.16 15.18
N PRO A 418 14.40 8.86 15.75
CA PRO A 418 15.00 7.53 15.62
C PRO A 418 14.26 6.49 16.46
N GLY A 419 14.38 5.22 16.06
CA GLY A 419 13.76 4.08 16.73
C GLY A 419 12.53 3.55 15.98
N VAL A 420 11.47 3.21 16.71
CA VAL A 420 10.21 2.71 16.12
C VAL A 420 9.59 3.82 15.25
N PRO A 421 9.39 3.60 13.94
CA PRO A 421 8.93 4.63 13.03
C PRO A 421 7.51 5.14 13.35
N THR A 422 7.35 6.45 13.48
CA THR A 422 6.06 7.09 13.82
C THR A 422 5.54 8.10 12.81
N ASP A 423 6.46 8.74 12.11
CA ASP A 423 6.19 9.95 11.32
C ASP A 423 6.06 9.59 9.84
N SER A 424 4.94 9.96 9.23
CA SER A 424 4.72 9.79 7.77
C SER A 424 4.86 11.10 7.00
N ALA A 425 5.24 12.17 7.68
CA ALA A 425 5.47 13.47 7.08
C ALA A 425 6.63 14.17 7.81
N ALA A 426 7.43 14.91 7.05
CA ALA A 426 8.46 15.81 7.55
C ALA A 426 8.26 17.19 6.91
N THR A 427 8.38 18.26 7.69
CA THR A 427 8.09 19.63 7.23
C THR A 427 9.35 20.49 7.24
N LEU A 428 9.65 21.08 6.08
CA LEU A 428 10.69 22.10 5.92
C LEU A 428 10.05 23.48 5.73
N ARG A 429 10.58 24.48 6.45
CA ARG A 429 10.17 25.88 6.41
C ARG A 429 11.36 26.72 5.98
N LEU A 430 11.15 27.59 4.99
CA LEU A 430 12.22 28.35 4.35
C LEU A 430 11.85 29.84 4.25
N PRO A 431 12.85 30.75 4.24
CA PRO A 431 12.61 32.18 4.08
C PRO A 431 12.12 32.54 2.67
N ALA A 432 11.46 33.68 2.54
CA ALA A 432 10.91 34.15 1.26
C ALA A 432 11.97 34.35 0.17
N SER A 433 13.22 34.62 0.56
CA SER A 433 14.36 34.75 -0.37
C SER A 433 14.69 33.47 -1.13
N GLU A 434 14.17 32.31 -0.70
CA GLU A 434 14.39 31.03 -1.36
C GLU A 434 13.28 30.63 -2.33
N ILE A 435 12.16 31.37 -2.38
CA ILE A 435 11.03 31.07 -3.26
C ILE A 435 11.52 30.89 -4.72
N GLY A 436 11.02 29.84 -5.38
CA GLY A 436 11.47 29.47 -6.72
C GLY A 436 12.67 28.52 -6.75
N ARG A 437 13.35 28.24 -5.63
CA ARG A 437 14.35 27.16 -5.54
C ARG A 437 13.66 25.79 -5.60
N ASN A 438 14.42 24.77 -6.02
CA ASN A 438 14.02 23.37 -5.91
C ASN A 438 14.46 22.76 -4.57
N ILE A 439 13.66 21.83 -4.06
CA ILE A 439 13.94 21.03 -2.86
C ILE A 439 13.90 19.56 -3.24
N VAL A 440 14.89 18.80 -2.78
CA VAL A 440 14.96 17.36 -2.96
C VAL A 440 14.44 16.67 -1.72
N ALA A 441 13.38 15.87 -1.88
CA ALA A 441 12.92 14.90 -0.89
C ALA A 441 13.40 13.50 -1.30
N GLN A 442 14.07 12.79 -0.40
CA GLN A 442 14.61 11.47 -0.65
C GLN A 442 14.27 10.51 0.48
N PHE A 443 13.75 9.34 0.10
CA PHE A 443 13.54 8.20 0.98
C PHE A 443 14.13 6.96 0.31
N GLY A 444 15.21 6.41 0.87
CA GLY A 444 15.95 5.32 0.23
C GLY A 444 16.37 5.69 -1.19
N GLU A 445 15.86 4.94 -2.17
CA GLU A 445 16.10 5.15 -3.61
C GLU A 445 15.08 6.08 -4.27
N GLU A 446 13.94 6.38 -3.63
CA GLU A 446 12.94 7.28 -4.20
C GLU A 446 13.35 8.74 -3.96
N ARG A 447 13.41 9.51 -5.04
CA ARG A 447 13.78 10.93 -5.04
C ARG A 447 12.73 11.75 -5.78
N ILE A 448 12.19 12.76 -5.12
CA ILE A 448 11.22 13.72 -5.68
C ILE A 448 11.79 15.13 -5.56
N VAL A 449 11.75 15.89 -6.65
CA VAL A 449 12.11 17.30 -6.67
C VAL A 449 10.85 18.14 -6.70
N ALA A 450 10.70 19.01 -5.70
CA ALA A 450 9.58 19.95 -5.56
C ALA A 450 10.06 21.39 -5.71
N ARG A 451 9.17 22.29 -6.15
CA ARG A 451 9.42 23.75 -6.13
C ARG A 451 8.83 24.40 -4.90
N LEU A 452 9.49 25.46 -4.45
CA LEU A 452 8.98 26.33 -3.40
C LEU A 452 7.91 27.28 -3.92
N TRP A 453 6.76 27.28 -3.24
CA TRP A 453 5.64 28.17 -3.50
C TRP A 453 5.46 29.18 -2.34
N PRO A 454 5.04 30.42 -2.61
CA PRO A 454 4.86 31.43 -1.58
C PRO A 454 3.79 31.04 -0.56
N ALA A 455 4.16 30.95 0.71
CA ALA A 455 3.21 30.73 1.80
C ALA A 455 2.23 31.91 1.95
N SER A 456 2.65 33.13 1.58
CA SER A 456 1.81 34.33 1.53
C SER A 456 0.64 34.22 0.55
N GLU A 457 0.71 33.32 -0.43
CA GLU A 457 -0.38 33.00 -1.36
C GLU A 457 -1.22 31.79 -0.91
N ASN A 458 -1.04 31.35 0.34
CA ASN A 458 -1.67 30.15 0.90
C ASN A 458 -1.37 28.88 0.07
N ARG A 459 -0.10 28.73 -0.36
CA ARG A 459 0.38 27.60 -1.16
C ARG A 459 1.35 26.73 -0.37
N ILE A 460 1.23 25.41 -0.54
CA ILE A 460 2.11 24.42 0.10
C ILE A 460 2.59 23.44 -0.96
N ALA A 461 3.90 23.13 -0.94
CA ALA A 461 4.45 22.05 -1.75
C ALA A 461 4.44 20.74 -0.95
N VAL A 462 4.05 19.64 -1.59
CA VAL A 462 4.12 18.29 -1.02
C VAL A 462 4.91 17.40 -1.97
N ALA A 463 6.07 16.90 -1.53
CA ALA A 463 6.76 15.82 -2.22
C ALA A 463 6.20 14.50 -1.68
N GLU A 464 5.29 13.85 -2.42
CA GLU A 464 4.60 12.65 -1.94
C GLU A 464 5.18 11.37 -2.56
N LEU A 465 5.85 10.61 -1.70
CA LEU A 465 6.51 9.35 -1.99
C LEU A 465 5.49 8.27 -2.35
N THR A 466 5.87 7.41 -3.30
CA THR A 466 5.00 6.38 -3.86
C THR A 466 5.49 4.96 -3.56
N TYR A 467 6.80 4.69 -3.52
CA TYR A 467 7.37 3.34 -3.66
C TYR A 467 7.76 2.63 -2.37
#